data_AF-A0A9D6LYX3-F1
#
_entry.id   AF-A0A9D6LYX3-F1
#
_cell.length_a   1.000
_cell.length_b   1.000
_cell.length_c   1.000
_cell.angle_alpha   90.00
_cell.angle_beta   90.00
_cell.angle_gamma   90.00
#
_symmetry.space_group_name_H-M   'P 1'
#
loop_
_entity.id
_entity.type
_entity.pdbx_description
1 polymer ?
#
loop_
_entity_poly.entity_id
_entity_poly.type
_entity_poly.pdbx_seq_one_letter_code
_entity_poly.pdbx_strand_id
1 'polypeptide(L)' 'MSRIRKTGNLLWALLRELADQSAYERYLKERRTRPSPEEWRRFSDARAAARFGQPRCC' A
#
# COMPACT_ATOMS: atom_id res chain seq x y z
N MET A 1 -24.99 -2.83 13.13
CA MET A 1 -24.22 -2.58 11.88
C MET A 1 -22.78 -2.27 12.25
N SER A 2 -21.89 -3.21 11.90
CA SER A 2 -20.61 -3.49 12.57
C SER A 2 -19.63 -2.31 12.59
N ARG A 3 -19.22 -1.89 13.80
CA ARG A 3 -18.12 -0.93 14.06
C ARG A 3 -16.85 -1.27 13.27
N ILE A 4 -16.64 -2.54 12.98
CA ILE A 4 -15.58 -3.10 12.13
C ILE A 4 -15.47 -2.39 10.77
N ARG A 5 -16.59 -2.02 10.12
CA ARG A 5 -16.56 -1.33 8.82
C ARG A 5 -16.08 0.12 8.94
N LYS A 6 -16.41 0.81 10.04
CA LYS A 6 -15.98 2.20 10.27
C LYS A 6 -14.49 2.25 10.61
N THR A 7 -14.01 1.34 11.45
CA THR A 7 -12.59 1.26 11.79
C THR A 7 -11.76 0.85 10.57
N GLY A 8 -12.26 -0.08 9.75
CA GLY A 8 -11.63 -0.44 8.48
C GLY A 8 -11.52 0.73 7.51
N ASN A 9 -12.56 1.55 7.39
CA ASN A 9 -12.55 2.72 6.50
C ASN A 9 -11.61 3.83 7.00
N LEU A 10 -11.49 4.00 8.32
CA LEU A 10 -10.62 5.00 8.94
C LEU A 10 -9.15 4.58 8.88
N LEU A 11 -8.86 3.30 9.12
CA LEU A 11 -7.55 2.71 8.85
C LEU A 11 -7.21 2.79 7.35
N TRP A 12 -8.18 2.58 6.46
CA TRP A 12 -7.96 2.72 5.02
C TRP A 12 -7.71 4.17 4.61
N ALA A 13 -8.41 5.14 5.20
CA ALA A 13 -8.18 6.56 4.99
C ALA A 13 -6.80 7.00 5.50
N LEU A 14 -6.39 6.54 6.68
CA LEU A 14 -5.06 6.80 7.22
C LEU A 14 -3.97 6.12 6.41
N LEU A 15 -4.16 4.87 6.00
CA LEU A 15 -3.24 4.18 5.10
C LEU A 15 -3.21 4.85 3.73
N ARG A 16 -4.30 5.42 3.25
CA ARG A 16 -4.36 6.20 2.01
C ARG A 16 -3.59 7.53 2.14
N GLU A 17 -3.64 8.16 3.30
CA GLU A 17 -2.90 9.38 3.60
C GLU A 17 -1.40 9.11 3.80
N LEU A 18 -1.04 8.05 4.54
CA LEU A 18 0.36 7.67 4.81
C LEU A 18 1.03 6.90 3.68
N ALA A 19 0.29 6.03 3.00
CA ALA A 19 0.76 5.22 1.88
C ALA A 19 0.22 5.80 0.58
N ASP A 20 0.68 7.02 0.28
CA ASP A 20 1.22 7.35 -1.03
C ASP A 20 0.38 6.80 -2.18
N GLN A 21 -0.92 7.08 -2.11
CA GLN A 21 -1.88 6.45 -3.00
C GLN A 21 -1.60 6.81 -4.46
N SER A 22 -0.97 7.97 -4.66
CA SER A 22 -0.43 8.44 -5.93
C SER A 22 0.65 7.51 -6.50
N ALA A 23 1.47 6.87 -5.66
CA ALA A 23 2.48 5.91 -6.11
C ALA A 23 1.85 4.56 -6.45
N TYR A 24 0.81 4.13 -5.72
CA TYR A 24 0.07 2.92 -6.10
C TYR A 24 -0.73 3.14 -7.39
N GLU A 25 -1.34 4.30 -7.59
CA GLU A 25 -1.99 4.66 -8.86
C GLU A 25 -1.01 4.73 -10.03
N ARG A 26 0.20 5.28 -9.81
CA ARG A 26 1.27 5.25 -10.82
C ARG A 26 1.71 3.82 -11.13
N TYR A 27 1.89 3.00 -10.11
CA TYR A 27 2.20 1.57 -10.26
C TYR A 27 1.13 0.83 -11.07
N LEU A 28 -0.16 1.04 -10.75
CA LEU A 28 -1.27 0.43 -11.49
C LEU A 28 -1.35 0.93 -12.94
N LYS A 29 -1.06 2.22 -13.20
CA LYS A 29 -1.02 2.78 -14.55
C LYS A 29 0.12 2.18 -15.37
N GLU A 30 1.32 2.09 -14.81
CA GLU A 30 2.49 1.52 -15.49
C GLU A 30 2.29 0.04 -15.80
N ARG A 31 1.76 -0.71 -14.83
CA ARG A 31 1.54 -2.15 -14.94
C ARG A 31 0.24 -2.50 -15.69
N ARG A 32 -0.57 -1.49 -16.05
CA ARG A 32 -1.93 -1.60 -16.62
C ARG A 32 -2.80 -2.66 -15.92
N THR A 33 -2.60 -2.85 -14.62
CA THR A 33 -3.25 -3.90 -13.84
C THR A 33 -4.43 -3.31 -13.09
N ARG A 34 -5.50 -4.09 -12.90
CA ARG A 34 -6.62 -3.65 -12.06
C ARG A 34 -6.20 -3.67 -10.59
N PRO A 35 -6.71 -2.74 -9.76
CA PRO A 35 -6.48 -2.78 -8.32
C PRO A 35 -7.00 -4.10 -7.75
N SER A 36 -6.08 -4.92 -7.23
CA SER A 36 -6.36 -6.19 -6.58
C SER A 36 -5.64 -6.25 -5.23
N PRO A 37 -6.18 -6.94 -4.20
CA PRO A 37 -5.50 -7.15 -2.93
C PRO A 37 -4.10 -7.79 -3.09
N GLU A 38 -3.94 -8.67 -4.09
CA GLU A 38 -2.68 -9.34 -4.38
C GLU A 38 -1.64 -8.39 -4.95
N GLU A 39 -2.05 -7.49 -5.86
CA GLU A 39 -1.18 -6.47 -6.46
C GLU A 39 -0.77 -5.41 -5.44
N TRP A 40 -1.69 -5.04 -4.54
CA TRP A 40 -1.37 -4.21 -3.38
C TRP A 40 -0.31 -4.87 -2.49
N ARG A 41 -0.44 -6.19 -2.25
CA ARG A 41 0.51 -6.93 -1.42
C ARG A 41 1.90 -6.97 -2.07
N ARG A 42 1.98 -7.22 -3.37
CA ARG A 42 3.26 -7.17 -4.14
C ARG A 42 3.90 -5.79 -4.11
N PHE A 43 3.13 -4.73 -4.32
CA PHE A 43 3.61 -3.35 -4.24
C PHE A 43 4.14 -3.02 -2.83
N SER A 44 3.38 -3.39 -1.80
CA SER A 44 3.74 -3.14 -0.40
C SER A 44 4.99 -3.92 0.01
N ASP A 45 5.11 -5.17 -0.43
CA ASP A 45 6.25 -6.03 -0.12
C ASP A 45 7.54 -5.52 -0.78
N ALA A 46 7.49 -5.18 -2.07
CA ALA A 46 8.62 -4.59 -2.78
C ALA A 46 9.10 -3.27 -2.12
N ARG A 47 8.16 -2.43 -1.68
CA ARG A 47 8.47 -1.17 -0.99
C ARG A 47 9.05 -1.42 0.40
N ALA A 48 8.53 -2.39 1.15
CA ALA A 48 9.07 -2.77 2.45
C ALA A 48 10.49 -3.35 2.32
N ALA A 49 10.73 -4.22 1.33
CA ALA A 49 12.04 -4.74 1.03
C ALA A 49 13.03 -3.63 0.65
N ALA A 50 12.63 -2.64 -0.15
CA ALA A 50 13.49 -1.50 -0.47
C ALA A 50 13.81 -0.62 0.76
N ARG A 51 12.83 -0.40 1.64
CA ARG A 51 12.98 0.48 2.82
C ARG A 51 13.71 -0.17 3.99
N PHE A 52 13.51 -1.46 4.20
CA PHE A 52 13.99 -2.20 5.37
C PHE A 52 15.02 -3.28 5.03
N GLY A 53 15.07 -3.73 3.78
CA GLY A 53 16.07 -4.69 3.30
C GLY A 53 17.41 -4.06 2.97
N GLN A 54 17.52 -2.72 2.94
CA GLN A 54 18.82 -2.07 2.86
C GLN A 54 19.47 -2.10 4.25
N PRO A 55 20.56 -2.86 4.44
CA PRO A 55 21.28 -2.82 5.71
C PRO A 55 21.77 -1.39 5.91
N ARG A 56 21.43 -0.80 7.05
CA ARG A 56 22.00 0.48 7.44
C ARG A 56 23.46 0.20 7.74
N CYS A 57 24.37 0.67 6.88
CA CYS A 57 25.79 0.60 7.18
C CYS A 57 26.02 1.28 8.53
N CYS A 58 26.64 0.53 9.44
CA CYS A 58 27.27 1.00 10.64
C CYS A 58 28.51 1.85 10.31
#